data_AF-A0A102D5H0-F1
#
_entry.id   AF-A0A102D5H0-F1
#
_cell.length_a   1.000
_cell.length_b   1.000
_cell.length_c   1.000
_cell.angle_alpha   90.00
_cell.angle_beta   90.00
_cell.angle_gamma   90.00
#
_symmetry.space_group_name_H-M   'P 1'
#
loop_
_entity.id
_entity.type
_entity.pdbx_description
1 polymer ?
#
loop_
_entity_poly.entity_id
_entity_poly.type
_entity_poly.pdbx_seq_one_letter_code
_entity_poly.pdbx_strand_id
1 'polypeptide(L)'
;MPKPSIRAIQRLYAMSGNRCAFSGCTAPIIENSPGKAGINMGEICHIRASKPGGERYDPGQTEAERHGYDNLILLCRRHHKLIDTDAIEFSVARLLAMKQEHEQLAGRAESTADAFVAKRLLDAMDRITIPDNKGTVVIAGAGSNVSIRQPRTRVTMAPLAGTIGADRDMVRYTKYLAKQYNEFASWAPHRTDKFKPAVIYANIAKEFGSKLELIPDDRFDSVCAYLQQRITRTRLGRMRNAEGNRCYASFVEFLDKGKKPR
;
A
#
# COMPACT_ATOMS: atom_id res chain seq x y z
N MET A 1 7.22 7.69 18.11
CA MET A 1 8.35 6.91 18.63
C MET A 1 9.23 7.85 19.41
N PRO A 2 9.77 7.45 20.57
CA PRO A 2 10.70 8.27 21.32
C PRO A 2 11.98 8.50 20.50
N LYS A 3 12.65 9.62 20.75
CA LYS A 3 13.76 10.12 19.95
C LYS A 3 14.84 10.68 20.87
N PRO A 4 16.09 10.76 20.40
CA PRO A 4 17.13 11.49 21.12
C PRO A 4 16.72 12.94 21.37
N SER A 5 17.06 13.45 22.55
CA SER A 5 16.85 14.86 22.85
C SER A 5 17.79 15.73 22.00
N ILE A 6 17.38 16.96 21.69
CA ILE A 6 18.23 17.89 20.95
C ILE A 6 19.57 18.14 21.66
N ARG A 7 19.57 18.11 23.00
CA ARG A 7 20.78 18.21 23.83
C ARG A 7 21.72 17.03 23.64
N ALA A 8 21.18 15.80 23.59
CA ALA A 8 21.99 14.61 23.35
C ALA A 8 22.66 14.67 21.96
N ILE A 9 21.93 15.12 20.94
CA ILE A 9 22.47 15.27 19.58
C ILE A 9 23.47 16.43 19.49
N GLN A 10 23.22 17.54 20.18
CA GLN A 10 24.15 18.68 20.25
C GLN A 10 25.50 18.22 20.82
N ARG A 11 25.46 17.50 21.96
CA ARG A 11 26.65 16.90 22.56
C ARG A 11 27.31 15.90 21.60
N LEU A 12 26.53 15.02 20.98
CA LEU A 12 27.04 14.03 20.02
C LEU A 12 27.79 14.68 18.86
N TYR A 13 27.23 15.75 18.30
CA TYR A 13 27.87 16.47 17.20
C TYR A 13 29.15 17.19 17.66
N ALA A 14 29.13 17.87 18.81
CA ALA A 14 30.33 18.52 19.35
C ALA A 14 31.46 17.49 19.59
N MET A 15 31.13 16.34 20.16
CA MET A 15 32.08 15.27 20.43
C MET A 15 32.54 14.53 19.17
N SER A 16 31.80 14.64 18.06
CA SER A 16 32.22 14.10 16.76
C SER A 16 33.28 14.94 16.04
N GLY A 17 33.47 16.21 16.42
CA GLY A 17 34.35 17.13 15.70
C GLY A 17 33.97 17.34 14.22
N ASN A 18 32.69 17.21 13.88
CA ASN A 18 32.18 17.19 12.49
C ASN A 18 32.80 16.07 11.61
N ARG A 19 33.20 14.95 12.22
CA ARG A 19 33.81 13.82 11.51
C ARG A 19 33.05 12.53 11.81
N CYS A 20 33.01 11.64 10.83
CA CYS A 20 32.50 10.29 10.99
C CYS A 20 33.29 9.53 12.06
N ALA A 21 32.59 8.89 13.00
CA ALA A 21 33.21 8.15 14.09
C ALA A 21 33.83 6.80 13.70
N PHE A 22 33.68 6.38 12.44
CA PHE A 22 34.29 5.14 11.97
C PHE A 22 35.81 5.27 11.92
N SER A 23 36.53 4.32 12.52
CA SER A 23 38.00 4.33 12.60
C SER A 23 38.64 4.54 11.21
N GLY A 24 39.52 5.53 11.10
CA GLY A 24 40.20 5.90 9.85
C GLY A 24 39.35 6.73 8.86
N CYS A 25 38.10 7.08 9.18
CA CYS A 25 37.27 7.92 8.33
C CYS A 25 37.43 9.40 8.65
N THR A 26 37.68 10.22 7.64
CA THR A 26 37.78 11.68 7.76
C THR A 26 36.58 12.42 7.17
N ALA A 27 35.55 11.69 6.72
CA ALA A 27 34.40 12.27 6.04
C ALA A 27 33.63 13.23 6.96
N PRO A 28 33.27 14.44 6.49
CA PRO A 28 32.52 15.40 7.28
C PRO A 28 31.08 14.94 7.49
N ILE A 29 30.49 15.27 8.65
CA ILE A 29 29.07 15.04 8.92
C ILE A 29 28.22 16.15 8.29
N ILE A 30 28.69 17.39 8.42
CA ILE A 30 28.12 18.58 7.81
C ILE A 30 29.13 19.16 6.84
N GLU A 31 28.69 19.35 5.60
CA GLU A 31 29.51 19.87 4.52
C GLU A 31 28.88 21.14 3.92
N ASN A 32 29.72 21.99 3.34
CA ASN A 32 29.29 23.17 2.60
C ASN A 32 29.66 23.01 1.13
N SER A 33 28.73 23.36 0.25
CA SER A 33 28.94 23.44 -1.21
C SER A 33 28.72 24.89 -1.65
N PRO A 34 29.27 25.33 -2.80
CA PRO A 34 28.94 26.64 -3.35
C PRO A 34 27.42 26.87 -3.40
N GLY A 35 26.94 27.94 -2.77
CA GLY A 35 25.52 28.29 -2.67
C GLY A 35 24.69 27.46 -1.68
N LYS A 36 25.27 26.50 -0.96
CA LYS A 36 24.53 25.64 -0.02
C LYS A 36 25.36 25.23 1.19
N ALA A 37 25.07 25.83 2.34
CA ALA A 37 25.71 25.50 3.61
C ALA A 37 24.91 24.48 4.43
N GLY A 38 25.60 23.74 5.28
CA GLY A 38 25.00 22.85 6.27
C GLY A 38 24.39 21.57 5.68
N ILE A 39 24.98 21.02 4.61
CA ILE A 39 24.52 19.79 3.97
C ILE A 39 24.81 18.62 4.89
N ASN A 40 23.75 17.91 5.30
CA ASN A 40 23.90 16.73 6.16
C ASN A 40 24.34 15.50 5.35
N MET A 41 25.55 15.03 5.62
CA MET A 41 26.20 13.84 5.06
C MET A 41 26.28 12.68 6.08
N GLY A 42 25.81 12.89 7.31
CA GLY A 42 25.82 11.90 8.38
C GLY A 42 24.45 11.47 8.89
N GLU A 43 24.49 10.40 9.68
CA GLU A 43 23.34 9.73 10.26
C GLU A 43 23.67 9.33 11.71
N ILE A 44 22.66 9.45 12.57
CA ILE A 44 22.75 9.03 13.98
C ILE A 44 22.43 7.54 14.04
N CYS A 45 23.43 6.73 14.38
CA CYS A 45 23.26 5.29 14.57
C CYS A 45 23.05 4.99 16.05
N HIS A 46 22.16 4.05 16.36
CA HIS A 46 22.04 3.51 17.70
C HIS A 46 23.02 2.33 17.86
N ILE A 47 23.82 2.37 18.92
CA ILE A 47 24.77 1.31 19.26
C ILE A 47 24.01 0.04 19.65
N ARG A 48 23.12 0.13 20.65
CA ARG A 48 22.07 -0.86 20.91
C ARG A 48 20.80 -0.49 20.16
N ALA A 49 20.14 -1.45 19.54
CA ALA A 49 19.04 -1.19 18.62
C ALA A 49 17.87 -0.44 19.30
N SER A 50 17.25 0.49 18.57
CA SER A 50 16.16 1.33 19.08
C SER A 50 14.79 0.65 19.11
N LYS A 51 14.63 -0.51 18.45
CA LYS A 51 13.35 -1.22 18.32
C LYS A 51 13.47 -2.67 18.77
N PRO A 52 12.44 -3.21 19.46
CA PRO A 52 12.35 -4.65 19.72
C PRO A 52 12.55 -5.45 18.44
N GLY A 53 13.35 -6.52 18.50
CA GLY A 53 13.68 -7.37 17.36
C GLY A 53 14.82 -6.87 16.47
N GLY A 54 15.43 -5.71 16.76
CA GLY A 54 16.69 -5.30 16.11
C GLY A 54 17.88 -6.14 16.60
N GLU A 55 18.91 -6.29 15.75
CA GLU A 55 20.02 -7.24 15.98
C GLU A 55 20.76 -7.01 17.32
N ARG A 56 20.89 -5.76 17.74
CA ARG A 56 21.54 -5.36 19.01
C ARG A 56 20.55 -4.87 20.08
N TYR A 57 19.30 -5.34 20.03
CA TYR A 57 18.28 -4.87 20.97
C TYR A 57 18.54 -5.42 22.38
N ASP A 58 18.62 -4.52 23.36
CA ASP A 58 18.71 -4.85 24.77
C ASP A 58 17.34 -4.58 25.44
N PRO A 59 16.65 -5.61 25.96
CA PRO A 59 15.38 -5.44 26.67
C PRO A 59 15.55 -4.80 28.06
N GLY A 60 16.74 -4.86 28.66
CA GLY A 60 17.04 -4.26 29.95
C GLY A 60 17.30 -2.75 29.86
N GLN A 61 17.51 -2.21 28.66
CA GLN A 61 17.78 -0.79 28.44
C GLN A 61 16.50 0.05 28.52
N THR A 62 16.51 1.07 29.37
CA THR A 62 15.40 2.02 29.50
C THR A 62 15.27 2.90 28.25
N GLU A 63 14.11 3.50 28.04
CA GLU A 63 13.88 4.37 26.87
C GLU A 63 14.78 5.61 26.86
N ALA A 64 15.08 6.16 28.04
CA ALA A 64 15.98 7.29 28.19
C ALA A 64 17.43 6.93 27.81
N GLU A 65 17.91 5.76 28.22
CA GLU A 65 19.23 5.25 27.83
C GLU A 65 19.28 4.90 26.35
N ARG A 66 18.20 4.31 25.82
CA ARG A 66 18.09 3.90 24.41
C ARG A 66 18.30 5.06 23.45
N HIS A 67 17.77 6.23 23.80
CA HIS A 67 17.91 7.46 23.02
C HIS A 67 18.92 8.45 23.62
N GLY A 68 19.63 8.05 24.66
CA GLY A 68 20.63 8.84 25.34
C GLY A 68 21.94 8.92 24.56
N TYR A 69 22.71 9.97 24.81
CA TYR A 69 24.01 10.23 24.17
C TYR A 69 24.95 9.01 24.15
N ASP A 70 24.99 8.25 25.24
CA ASP A 70 25.88 7.10 25.41
C ASP A 70 25.57 5.94 24.46
N ASN A 71 24.32 5.84 23.98
CA ASN A 71 23.90 4.82 23.04
C ASN A 71 23.92 5.28 21.57
N LEU A 72 24.43 6.47 21.28
CA LEU A 72 24.43 7.05 19.94
C LEU A 72 25.86 7.22 19.42
N ILE A 73 26.05 6.92 18.14
CA ILE A 73 27.30 7.16 17.41
C ILE A 73 26.98 7.86 16.08
N LEU A 74 27.81 8.84 15.70
CA LEU A 74 27.58 9.67 14.52
C LEU A 74 28.47 9.22 13.37
N LEU A 75 27.86 8.81 12.25
CA LEU A 75 28.54 8.17 11.13
C LEU A 75 28.16 8.85 9.81
N CYS A 76 29.02 8.77 8.80
CA CYS A 76 28.61 9.08 7.43
C CYS A 76 27.66 7.99 6.89
N ARG A 77 26.81 8.33 5.91
CA ARG A 77 25.81 7.39 5.34
C ARG A 77 26.40 6.04 4.92
N ARG A 78 27.63 6.04 4.36
CA ARG A 78 28.33 4.82 3.94
C ARG A 78 28.61 3.89 5.12
N HIS A 79 29.20 4.41 6.19
CA HIS A 79 29.57 3.59 7.36
C HIS A 79 28.35 3.27 8.23
N HIS A 80 27.35 4.15 8.27
CA HIS A 80 26.05 3.83 8.88
C HIS A 80 25.46 2.57 8.24
N LYS A 81 25.36 2.53 6.91
CA LYS A 81 24.86 1.36 6.18
C LYS A 81 25.71 0.10 6.39
N LEU A 82 27.04 0.25 6.44
CA LEU A 82 27.96 -0.87 6.69
C LEU A 82 27.70 -1.52 8.06
N ILE A 83 27.60 -0.71 9.12
CA ILE A 83 27.36 -1.17 10.49
C ILE A 83 25.95 -1.76 10.67
N ASP A 84 24.97 -1.23 9.94
CA ASP A 84 23.59 -1.74 9.96
C ASP A 84 23.44 -3.09 9.22
N THR A 85 24.37 -3.41 8.32
CA THR A 85 24.30 -4.66 7.53
C THR A 85 24.96 -5.86 8.23
N ASP A 86 25.91 -5.62 9.15
CA ASP A 86 26.69 -6.68 9.79
C ASP A 86 26.83 -6.46 11.30
N ALA A 87 25.77 -6.74 12.08
CA ALA A 87 25.89 -6.61 13.54
C ALA A 87 26.82 -7.63 14.21
N ILE A 88 27.21 -8.70 13.51
CA ILE A 88 28.15 -9.68 14.06
C ILE A 88 29.54 -9.04 14.14
N GLU A 89 30.01 -8.45 13.04
CA GLU A 89 31.28 -7.73 13.00
C GLU A 89 31.24 -6.45 13.85
N PHE A 90 30.10 -5.75 13.84
CA PHE A 90 29.89 -4.50 14.57
C PHE A 90 29.06 -4.70 15.85
N SER A 91 29.65 -5.46 16.78
CA SER A 91 29.10 -5.67 18.11
C SER A 91 28.98 -4.38 18.93
N VAL A 92 28.11 -4.40 19.95
CA VAL A 92 27.93 -3.26 20.89
C VAL A 92 29.26 -2.82 21.50
N ALA A 93 30.10 -3.77 21.94
CA ALA A 93 31.38 -3.47 22.55
C ALA A 93 32.33 -2.74 21.58
N ARG A 94 32.38 -3.19 20.33
CA ARG A 94 33.20 -2.55 19.29
C ARG A 94 32.74 -1.13 18.98
N LEU A 95 31.43 -0.92 18.84
CA LEU A 95 30.88 0.40 18.56
C LEU A 95 31.10 1.38 19.73
N LEU A 96 31.03 0.91 20.98
CA LEU A 96 31.37 1.72 22.15
C LEU A 96 32.86 2.11 22.16
N ALA A 97 33.76 1.15 21.88
CA ALA A 97 35.20 1.42 21.80
C ALA A 97 35.51 2.43 20.68
N MET A 98 34.90 2.26 19.50
CA MET A 98 35.02 3.16 18.37
C MET A 98 34.53 4.59 18.70
N LYS A 99 33.37 4.71 19.35
CA LYS A 99 32.85 6.00 19.84
C LYS A 99 33.85 6.65 20.79
N GLN A 100 34.34 5.91 21.78
CA GLN A 100 35.25 6.43 22.79
C GLN A 100 36.57 6.92 22.18
N GLU A 101 37.19 6.12 21.31
CA GLU A 101 38.41 6.49 20.59
C GLU A 101 38.21 7.78 19.77
N HIS A 102 37.12 7.85 19.00
CA HIS A 102 36.81 9.01 18.18
C HIS A 102 36.60 10.28 19.01
N GLU A 103 35.84 10.18 20.10
CA GLU A 103 35.51 11.33 20.95
C GLU A 103 36.73 11.86 21.70
N GLN A 104 37.72 11.01 22.01
CA GLN A 104 39.00 11.45 22.57
C GLN A 104 39.84 12.23 21.56
N LEU A 105 39.80 11.85 20.28
CA LEU A 105 40.61 12.45 19.23
C LEU A 105 39.97 13.71 18.63
N ALA A 106 38.66 13.70 18.43
CA ALA A 106 37.92 14.74 17.69
C ALA A 106 37.04 15.62 18.58
N GLY A 107 36.82 15.23 19.83
CA GLY A 107 35.88 15.89 20.73
C GLY A 107 36.29 17.31 21.07
N ARG A 108 35.29 18.18 21.19
CA ARG A 108 35.45 19.57 21.63
C ARG A 108 34.29 20.01 22.50
N ALA A 109 34.46 21.15 23.16
CA ALA A 109 33.37 21.80 23.88
C ALA A 109 32.19 22.13 22.96
N GLU A 110 30.97 22.00 23.51
CA GLU A 110 29.74 22.39 22.83
C GLU A 110 29.72 23.90 22.55
N SER A 111 29.20 24.27 21.39
CA SER A 111 28.99 25.65 20.96
C SER A 111 27.50 25.90 20.69
N THR A 112 27.12 27.17 20.61
CA THR A 112 25.74 27.56 20.26
C THR A 112 25.38 27.15 18.82
N ALA A 113 26.35 27.10 17.91
CA ALA A 113 26.15 26.66 16.53
C ALA A 113 25.77 25.18 16.42
N ASP A 114 26.15 24.36 17.40
CA ASP A 114 25.86 22.92 17.40
C ASP A 114 24.36 22.63 17.54
N ALA A 115 23.60 23.52 18.17
CA ALA A 115 22.15 23.38 18.28
C ALA A 115 21.46 23.40 16.89
N PHE A 116 21.96 24.23 15.96
CA PHE A 116 21.44 24.28 14.59
C PHE A 116 21.73 22.98 13.84
N VAL A 117 22.94 22.44 13.99
CA VAL A 117 23.32 21.16 13.38
C VAL A 117 22.53 20.01 13.99
N ALA A 118 22.38 19.99 15.32
CA ALA A 118 21.62 18.98 16.02
C ALA A 118 20.17 18.92 15.54
N LYS A 119 19.54 20.08 15.33
CA LYS A 119 18.21 20.16 14.73
C LYS A 119 18.18 19.52 13.33
N ARG A 120 19.16 19.81 12.48
CA ARG A 120 19.23 19.22 11.12
C ARG A 120 19.43 17.71 11.13
N LEU A 121 20.26 17.20 12.04
CA LEU A 121 20.47 15.76 12.21
C LEU A 121 19.19 15.07 12.68
N LEU A 122 18.47 15.69 13.63
CA LEU A 122 17.19 15.19 14.13
C LEU A 122 16.12 15.20 13.03
N ASP A 123 16.00 16.29 12.26
CA ASP A 123 15.06 16.41 11.15
C ASP A 123 15.33 15.35 10.06
N ALA A 124 16.60 14.96 9.87
CA ALA A 124 16.97 13.91 8.92
C ALA A 124 16.52 12.50 9.36
N MET A 125 16.45 12.23 10.67
CA MET A 125 15.94 10.93 11.19
C MET A 125 14.46 10.71 10.85
N ASP A 126 13.69 11.79 10.67
CA ASP A 126 12.25 11.75 10.39
C ASP A 126 11.91 11.69 8.91
N ARG A 127 12.92 11.79 8.04
CA ARG A 127 12.69 11.94 6.61
C ARG A 127 12.42 10.59 5.94
N ILE A 128 11.15 10.27 5.73
CA ILE A 128 10.74 9.19 4.84
C ILE A 128 10.83 9.70 3.39
N THR A 129 11.70 9.08 2.58
CA THR A 129 11.82 9.38 1.14
C THR A 129 11.21 8.23 0.35
N ILE A 130 10.26 8.55 -0.54
CA ILE A 130 9.62 7.57 -1.42
C ILE A 130 9.99 7.95 -2.86
N PRO A 131 11.03 7.34 -3.44
CA PRO A 131 11.40 7.61 -4.82
C PRO A 131 10.30 7.12 -5.77
N ASP A 132 10.18 7.78 -6.93
CA ASP A 132 9.37 7.32 -8.07
C ASP A 132 7.88 7.09 -7.78
N ASN A 133 7.29 7.83 -6.82
CA ASN A 133 5.87 7.73 -6.54
C ASN A 133 5.02 8.29 -7.70
N LYS A 134 4.34 7.40 -8.42
CA LYS A 134 3.33 7.73 -9.45
C LYS A 134 1.89 7.81 -8.89
N GLY A 135 1.71 7.53 -7.60
CA GLY A 135 0.42 7.55 -6.93
C GLY A 135 0.04 8.92 -6.37
N THR A 136 -1.23 9.06 -5.97
CA THR A 136 -1.69 10.28 -5.28
C THR A 136 -1.30 10.22 -3.81
N VAL A 137 -0.71 11.31 -3.32
CA VAL A 137 -0.44 11.52 -1.89
C VAL A 137 -1.64 12.24 -1.29
N VAL A 138 -2.28 11.64 -0.29
CA VAL A 138 -3.40 12.24 0.45
C VAL A 138 -3.01 12.38 1.90
N ILE A 139 -3.05 13.61 2.41
CA ILE A 139 -2.86 13.92 3.83
C ILE A 139 -4.25 13.89 4.48
N ALA A 140 -4.51 12.88 5.31
CA ALA A 140 -5.80 12.69 5.96
C ALA A 140 -5.74 13.16 7.42
N GLY A 141 -6.48 14.24 7.72
CA GLY A 141 -6.52 14.85 9.05
C GLY A 141 -5.38 15.84 9.32
N ALA A 142 -5.44 16.52 10.47
CA ALA A 142 -4.51 17.56 10.89
C ALA A 142 -3.10 17.02 11.28
N GLY A 143 -2.47 16.25 10.38
CA GLY A 143 -1.02 16.02 10.38
C GLY A 143 -0.52 14.62 10.70
N SER A 144 -1.37 13.66 11.10
CA SER A 144 -0.85 12.38 11.60
C SER A 144 -0.73 11.27 10.54
N ASN A 145 -1.54 11.28 9.48
CA ASN A 145 -1.60 10.17 8.52
C ASN A 145 -1.41 10.64 7.07
N VAL A 146 -0.34 10.16 6.44
CA VAL A 146 -0.09 10.29 4.99
C VAL A 146 -0.42 8.95 4.34
N SER A 147 -1.42 8.95 3.44
CA SER A 147 -1.78 7.75 2.67
C SER A 147 -1.35 7.90 1.22
N ILE A 148 -0.72 6.86 0.68
CA ILE A 148 -0.26 6.80 -0.70
C ILE A 148 -1.06 5.71 -1.41
N ARG A 149 -1.79 6.11 -2.45
CA ARG A 149 -2.63 5.20 -3.22
C ARG A 149 -2.05 5.04 -4.61
N GLN A 150 -1.67 3.82 -4.96
CA GLN A 150 -1.33 3.49 -6.35
C GLN A 150 -2.62 3.27 -7.14
N PRO A 151 -2.84 4.00 -8.25
CA PRO A 151 -3.97 3.74 -9.12
C PRO A 151 -3.81 2.36 -9.75
N ARG A 152 -4.82 1.50 -9.59
CA ARG A 152 -4.89 0.25 -10.34
C ARG A 152 -5.18 0.58 -11.80
N THR A 153 -4.21 0.38 -12.68
CA THR A 153 -4.42 0.42 -14.12
C THR A 153 -5.33 -0.74 -14.49
N ARG A 154 -6.59 -0.44 -14.81
CA ARG A 154 -7.51 -1.44 -15.35
C ARG A 154 -7.18 -1.59 -16.83
N VAL A 155 -6.68 -2.76 -17.23
CA VAL A 155 -6.49 -3.07 -18.64
C VAL A 155 -7.89 -3.25 -19.25
N THR A 156 -8.31 -2.28 -20.05
CA THR A 156 -9.58 -2.35 -20.80
C THR A 156 -9.30 -3.01 -22.13
N MET A 157 -9.64 -4.30 -22.27
CA MET A 157 -9.60 -4.98 -23.56
C MET A 157 -10.90 -4.74 -24.31
N ALA A 158 -10.82 -4.43 -25.60
CA ALA A 158 -11.98 -4.40 -26.47
C ALA A 158 -12.60 -5.82 -26.55
N PRO A 159 -13.93 -5.95 -26.67
CA PRO A 159 -14.56 -7.26 -26.84
C PRO A 159 -14.02 -7.96 -28.09
N LEU A 160 -13.74 -9.26 -27.96
CA LEU A 160 -13.24 -10.08 -29.06
C LEU A 160 -14.36 -10.32 -30.09
N ALA A 161 -14.08 -10.09 -31.38
CA ALA A 161 -15.07 -10.38 -32.43
C ALA A 161 -15.51 -11.85 -32.39
N GLY A 162 -16.80 -12.11 -32.63
CA GLY A 162 -17.39 -13.45 -32.51
C GLY A 162 -17.75 -13.87 -31.08
N THR A 163 -17.69 -12.97 -30.10
CA THR A 163 -18.23 -13.22 -28.76
C THR A 163 -19.51 -12.43 -28.52
N ILE A 164 -20.32 -12.91 -27.56
CA ILE A 164 -21.49 -12.19 -27.04
C ILE A 164 -21.12 -10.76 -26.63
N GLY A 165 -19.90 -10.53 -26.11
CA GLY A 165 -19.42 -9.21 -25.72
C GLY A 165 -19.24 -8.22 -26.87
N ALA A 166 -19.04 -8.70 -28.10
CA ALA A 166 -18.89 -7.86 -29.28
C ALA A 166 -20.22 -7.40 -29.87
N ASP A 167 -21.32 -8.13 -29.62
CA ASP A 167 -22.66 -7.75 -30.04
C ASP A 167 -23.42 -7.00 -28.93
N ARG A 168 -23.69 -5.70 -29.16
CA ARG A 168 -24.35 -4.83 -28.19
C ARG A 168 -25.73 -5.35 -27.77
N ASP A 169 -26.48 -5.93 -28.69
CA ASP A 169 -27.85 -6.37 -28.44
C ASP A 169 -27.88 -7.70 -27.69
N MET A 170 -26.96 -8.62 -27.99
CA MET A 170 -26.76 -9.83 -27.20
C MET A 170 -26.33 -9.52 -25.76
N VAL A 171 -25.40 -8.58 -25.56
CA VAL A 171 -25.00 -8.12 -24.20
C VAL A 171 -26.21 -7.55 -23.45
N ARG A 172 -27.01 -6.71 -24.11
CA ARG A 172 -28.18 -6.07 -23.47
C ARG A 172 -29.22 -7.10 -23.07
N TYR A 173 -29.52 -8.06 -23.94
CA TYR A 173 -30.53 -9.07 -23.66
C TYR A 173 -30.09 -10.05 -22.55
N THR A 174 -28.85 -10.53 -22.59
CA THR A 174 -28.31 -11.41 -21.54
C THR A 174 -28.26 -10.71 -20.18
N LYS A 175 -27.89 -9.42 -20.13
CA LYS A 175 -27.96 -8.60 -18.90
C LYS A 175 -29.40 -8.36 -18.43
N TYR A 176 -30.35 -8.18 -19.35
CA TYR A 176 -31.77 -8.11 -19.03
C TYR A 176 -32.26 -9.40 -18.35
N LEU A 177 -31.97 -10.57 -18.93
CA LEU A 177 -32.35 -11.86 -18.35
C LEU A 177 -31.71 -12.08 -16.99
N ALA A 178 -30.42 -11.75 -16.82
CA ALA A 178 -29.74 -11.83 -15.53
C ALA A 178 -30.37 -10.90 -14.47
N LYS A 179 -30.80 -9.69 -14.87
CA LYS A 179 -31.53 -8.76 -14.00
C LYS A 179 -32.90 -9.33 -13.60
N GLN A 180 -33.67 -9.86 -14.56
CA GLN A 180 -34.96 -10.51 -14.29
C GLN A 180 -34.81 -11.70 -13.34
N TYR A 181 -33.80 -12.54 -13.55
CA TYR A 181 -33.47 -13.62 -12.62
C TYR A 181 -33.23 -13.10 -11.20
N ASN A 182 -32.41 -12.05 -11.05
CA ASN A 182 -32.10 -11.48 -9.76
C ASN A 182 -33.34 -10.89 -9.07
N GLU A 183 -34.21 -10.21 -9.80
CA GLU A 183 -35.49 -9.71 -9.28
C GLU A 183 -36.36 -10.87 -8.77
N PHE A 184 -36.56 -11.90 -9.58
CA PHE A 184 -37.40 -13.05 -9.24
C PHE A 184 -36.81 -13.90 -8.11
N ALA A 185 -35.49 -14.10 -8.13
CA ALA A 185 -34.78 -14.84 -7.11
C ALA A 185 -34.66 -14.03 -5.80
N SER A 186 -34.71 -12.70 -5.85
CA SER A 186 -34.73 -11.86 -4.65
C SER A 186 -36.05 -11.97 -3.88
N TRP A 187 -37.15 -12.25 -4.59
CA TRP A 187 -38.48 -12.44 -4.01
C TRP A 187 -38.57 -13.78 -3.25
N ALA A 188 -38.19 -13.74 -1.98
CA ALA A 188 -38.25 -14.88 -1.06
C ALA A 188 -38.70 -14.40 0.33
N PRO A 189 -40.00 -14.56 0.69
CA PRO A 189 -40.58 -14.00 1.92
C PRO A 189 -39.91 -14.43 3.23
N HIS A 190 -39.13 -15.52 3.22
CA HIS A 190 -38.49 -16.10 4.41
C HIS A 190 -36.98 -16.33 4.22
N ARG A 191 -36.32 -15.57 3.34
CA ARG A 191 -34.88 -15.71 3.15
C ARG A 191 -34.12 -15.13 4.35
N THR A 192 -33.33 -15.97 5.02
CA THR A 192 -32.47 -15.59 6.15
C THR A 192 -31.15 -14.95 5.71
N ASP A 193 -30.58 -15.39 4.58
CA ASP A 193 -29.30 -14.87 4.06
C ASP A 193 -29.46 -13.69 3.10
N LYS A 194 -28.49 -12.77 3.08
CA LYS A 194 -28.48 -11.66 2.12
C LYS A 194 -28.33 -12.18 0.68
N PHE A 195 -29.29 -11.85 -0.20
CA PHE A 195 -29.20 -12.18 -1.62
C PHE A 195 -28.01 -11.49 -2.29
N LYS A 196 -27.25 -12.23 -3.12
CA LYS A 196 -26.05 -11.75 -3.81
C LYS A 196 -26.27 -11.80 -5.33
N PRO A 197 -26.70 -10.68 -5.97
CA PRO A 197 -26.98 -10.62 -7.41
C PRO A 197 -25.81 -11.01 -8.32
N ALA A 198 -24.56 -10.89 -7.84
CA ALA A 198 -23.36 -11.22 -8.61
C ALA A 198 -23.16 -12.74 -8.83
N VAL A 199 -23.81 -13.60 -8.02
CA VAL A 199 -23.64 -15.06 -8.09
C VAL A 199 -24.10 -15.62 -9.43
N ILE A 200 -25.06 -14.97 -10.11
CA ILE A 200 -25.52 -15.45 -11.43
C ILE A 200 -24.41 -15.41 -12.48
N TYR A 201 -23.54 -14.38 -12.48
CA TYR A 201 -22.44 -14.30 -13.43
C TYR A 201 -21.34 -15.31 -13.14
N ALA A 202 -21.12 -15.66 -11.87
CA ALA A 202 -20.24 -16.76 -11.49
C ALA A 202 -20.78 -18.12 -11.94
N ASN A 203 -22.10 -18.32 -11.83
CA ASN A 203 -22.76 -19.53 -12.31
C ASN A 203 -22.70 -19.65 -13.84
N ILE A 204 -22.91 -18.54 -14.57
CA ILE A 204 -22.70 -18.50 -16.03
C ILE A 204 -21.26 -18.88 -16.35
N ALA A 205 -20.28 -18.29 -15.66
CA ALA A 205 -18.88 -18.61 -15.91
C ALA A 205 -18.53 -20.08 -15.64
N LYS A 206 -19.13 -20.67 -14.60
CA LYS A 206 -18.98 -22.10 -14.29
C LYS A 206 -19.62 -23.01 -15.34
N GLU A 207 -20.80 -22.63 -15.86
CA GLU A 207 -21.56 -23.42 -16.84
C GLU A 207 -20.95 -23.34 -18.24
N PHE A 208 -20.53 -22.15 -18.67
CA PHE A 208 -20.10 -21.87 -20.03
C PHE A 208 -18.57 -21.83 -20.19
N GLY A 209 -17.82 -21.94 -19.08
CA GLY A 209 -16.35 -21.99 -19.06
C GLY A 209 -15.66 -20.63 -19.14
N SER A 210 -16.40 -19.54 -19.37
CA SER A 210 -15.84 -18.19 -19.48
C SER A 210 -16.82 -17.11 -19.01
N LYS A 211 -16.34 -15.88 -18.80
CA LYS A 211 -17.20 -14.74 -18.47
C LYS A 211 -18.21 -14.51 -19.59
N LEU A 212 -19.42 -14.06 -19.26
CA LEU A 212 -20.51 -13.79 -20.21
C LEU A 212 -20.07 -13.05 -21.49
N GLU A 213 -19.24 -12.03 -21.35
CA GLU A 213 -18.77 -11.19 -22.48
C GLU A 213 -17.71 -11.90 -23.37
N LEU A 214 -17.14 -13.01 -22.90
CA LEU A 214 -16.14 -13.83 -23.60
C LEU A 214 -16.71 -15.16 -24.12
N ILE A 215 -18.02 -15.38 -23.97
CA ILE A 215 -18.68 -16.57 -24.53
C ILE A 215 -18.86 -16.33 -26.04
N PRO A 216 -18.52 -17.31 -26.91
CA PRO A 216 -18.83 -17.27 -28.34
C PRO A 216 -20.31 -16.96 -28.64
N ASP A 217 -20.57 -16.18 -29.69
CA ASP A 217 -21.93 -15.74 -30.05
C ASP A 217 -22.84 -16.89 -30.52
N ASP A 218 -22.29 -17.95 -31.11
CA ASP A 218 -22.98 -19.20 -31.44
C ASP A 218 -23.62 -19.90 -30.21
N ARG A 219 -23.14 -19.63 -29.00
CA ARG A 219 -23.71 -20.13 -27.73
C ARG A 219 -24.73 -19.18 -27.11
N PHE A 220 -25.07 -18.07 -27.76
CA PHE A 220 -26.00 -17.07 -27.24
C PHE A 220 -27.36 -17.66 -26.84
N ASP A 221 -27.95 -18.50 -27.70
CA ASP A 221 -29.24 -19.13 -27.41
C ASP A 221 -29.18 -20.06 -26.21
N SER A 222 -28.05 -20.77 -26.05
CA SER A 222 -27.81 -21.64 -24.90
C SER A 222 -27.72 -20.83 -23.59
N VAL A 223 -27.05 -19.68 -23.60
CA VAL A 223 -26.97 -18.77 -22.45
C VAL A 223 -28.35 -18.22 -22.11
N CYS A 224 -29.14 -17.84 -23.13
CA CYS A 224 -30.50 -17.36 -22.94
C CYS A 224 -31.40 -18.44 -22.34
N ALA A 225 -31.38 -19.65 -22.89
CA ALA A 225 -32.15 -20.79 -22.39
C ALA A 225 -31.80 -21.12 -20.93
N TYR A 226 -30.50 -21.08 -20.58
CA TYR A 226 -30.04 -21.28 -19.21
C TYR A 226 -30.61 -20.26 -18.22
N LEU A 227 -30.56 -18.96 -18.57
CA LEU A 227 -31.10 -17.89 -17.73
C LEU A 227 -32.62 -17.96 -17.64
N GLN A 228 -33.29 -18.20 -18.76
CA GLN A 228 -34.75 -18.36 -18.83
C GLN A 228 -35.22 -19.52 -17.94
N GLN A 229 -34.56 -20.69 -18.01
CA GLN A 229 -34.87 -21.84 -17.16
C GLN A 229 -34.66 -21.51 -15.67
N ARG A 230 -33.62 -20.74 -15.33
CA ARG A 230 -33.40 -20.30 -13.96
C ARG A 230 -34.48 -19.33 -13.46
N ILE A 231 -34.96 -18.43 -14.32
CA ILE A 231 -36.07 -17.52 -14.00
C ILE A 231 -37.34 -18.33 -13.72
N THR A 232 -37.72 -19.24 -14.61
CA THR A 232 -38.96 -20.03 -14.47
C THR A 232 -38.93 -20.98 -13.27
N ARG A 233 -37.74 -21.45 -12.85
CA ARG A 233 -37.58 -22.29 -11.66
C ARG A 233 -37.64 -21.54 -10.33
N THR A 234 -37.55 -20.21 -10.32
CA THR A 234 -37.76 -19.42 -9.09
C THR A 234 -39.18 -19.61 -8.55
N ARG A 235 -39.40 -19.33 -7.26
CA ARG A 235 -40.74 -19.41 -6.66
C ARG A 235 -41.72 -18.45 -7.37
N LEU A 236 -41.30 -17.20 -7.59
CA LEU A 236 -42.10 -16.20 -8.31
C LEU A 236 -42.34 -16.61 -9.78
N GLY A 237 -41.33 -17.20 -10.42
CA GLY A 237 -41.44 -17.67 -11.81
C GLY A 237 -42.44 -18.80 -11.98
N ARG A 238 -42.42 -19.80 -11.09
CA ARG A 238 -43.40 -20.89 -11.09
C ARG A 238 -44.82 -20.38 -10.85
N MET A 239 -44.99 -19.44 -9.91
CA MET A 239 -46.29 -18.84 -9.60
C MET A 239 -46.85 -18.06 -10.80
N ARG A 240 -46.05 -17.17 -11.40
CA ARG A 240 -46.48 -16.40 -12.58
C ARG A 240 -46.80 -17.29 -13.78
N ASN A 241 -45.99 -18.32 -14.03
CA ASN A 241 -46.27 -19.26 -15.11
C ASN A 241 -47.58 -20.03 -14.88
N ALA A 242 -47.90 -20.40 -13.64
CA ALA A 242 -49.18 -21.06 -13.31
C ALA A 242 -50.39 -20.15 -13.55
N GLU A 243 -50.22 -18.83 -13.40
CA GLU A 243 -51.23 -17.81 -13.69
C GLU A 243 -51.29 -17.42 -15.19
N GLY A 244 -50.51 -18.05 -16.06
CA GLY A 244 -50.42 -17.71 -17.49
C GLY A 244 -49.64 -16.43 -17.80
N ASN A 245 -48.95 -15.85 -16.80
CA ASN A 245 -48.17 -14.63 -16.93
C ASN A 245 -46.73 -14.92 -17.39
N ARG A 246 -46.27 -14.22 -18.44
CA ARG A 246 -44.89 -14.37 -18.95
C ARG A 246 -43.85 -13.83 -17.96
N CYS A 247 -42.80 -14.60 -17.73
CA CYS A 247 -41.71 -14.22 -16.82
C CYS A 247 -40.64 -13.32 -17.47
N TYR A 248 -40.52 -13.31 -18.80
CA TYR A 248 -39.54 -12.53 -19.56
C TYR A 248 -40.04 -12.29 -21.00
N ALA A 249 -39.46 -11.30 -21.67
CA ALA A 249 -39.67 -11.06 -23.11
C ALA A 249 -38.74 -11.95 -23.96
N SER A 250 -39.17 -12.32 -25.17
CA SER A 250 -38.29 -12.96 -26.16
C SER A 250 -37.20 -11.99 -26.64
N PHE A 251 -36.16 -12.51 -27.31
CA PHE A 251 -35.10 -11.65 -27.84
C PHE A 251 -35.66 -10.63 -28.84
N VAL A 252 -36.49 -11.08 -29.78
CA VAL A 252 -37.15 -10.20 -30.77
C VAL A 252 -38.02 -9.14 -30.08
N GLU A 253 -38.85 -9.54 -29.13
CA GLU A 253 -39.71 -8.61 -28.39
C GLU A 253 -38.92 -7.59 -27.56
N PHE A 254 -37.77 -8.01 -27.02
CA PHE A 254 -36.88 -7.13 -26.26
C PHE A 254 -36.25 -6.06 -27.16
N LEU A 255 -35.84 -6.44 -28.37
CA LEU A 255 -35.30 -5.50 -29.35
C LEU A 255 -36.37 -4.53 -29.86
N ASP A 256 -37.59 -5.01 -30.10
CA ASP A 256 -38.69 -4.17 -30.58
C ASP A 256 -39.17 -3.17 -29.53
N LYS A 257 -39.18 -3.56 -28.24
CA LYS A 257 -39.45 -2.62 -27.12
C LYS A 257 -38.38 -1.54 -26.99
N GLY A 258 -37.15 -1.80 -27.44
CA GLY A 258 -36.04 -0.84 -27.44
C GLY A 258 -36.09 0.18 -28.59
N LYS A 259 -36.97 0.00 -29.60
CA LYS A 259 -37.10 0.86 -30.79
C LYS A 259 -38.25 1.88 -30.72
N LYS A 260 -39.09 1.87 -29.69
CA LYS A 260 -40.11 2.92 -29.52
C LYS A 260 -39.39 4.26 -29.24
N PRO A 261 -39.63 5.32 -30.03
CA PRO A 261 -39.06 6.64 -29.75
C PRO A 261 -39.54 7.11 -28.37
N ARG A 262 -38.62 7.69 -27.59
CA ARG A 262 -38.95 8.40 -26.35
C ARG A 262 -39.75 9.65 -26.65
#